data_AF-A0A938BI60-F1
#
_entry.id   AF-A0A938BI60-F1
#
_cell.length_a   1.000
_cell.length_b   1.000
_cell.length_c   1.000
_cell.angle_alpha   90.00
_cell.angle_beta   90.00
_cell.angle_gamma   90.00
#
_symmetry.space_group_name_H-M   'P 1'
#
loop_
_entity.id
_entity.type
_entity.pdbx_description
1 polymer ?
#
loop_
_entity_poly.entity_id
_entity_poly.type
_entity_poly.pdbx_seq_one_letter_code
_entity_poly.pdbx_strand_id
1 'polypeptide(L)'
;MTRLVLAGSTIAIAAATAWLSATAPYRAALGAYTTDLAARTPDQRINIVEASGRLDGAEIDPGATFSFNARVGPRTEPRGFVAAPAYLEGLRHASVGGGICQVSSTAYNAALVAGLPIHQRVAHDRLVRSVAPGADATVWYGKADLA
;
A
#
# COMPACT_ATOMS: atom_id res chain seq x y z
N MET A 1 19.75 -2.06 11.62
CA MET A 1 18.69 -2.82 10.92
C MET A 1 17.59 -1.86 10.59
N THR A 2 17.07 -2.03 9.41
CA THR A 2 16.81 -0.89 8.55
C THR A 2 15.29 -1.11 8.20
N ARG A 3 14.32 -0.17 8.48
CA ARG A 3 12.83 -0.14 8.12
C ARG A 3 12.27 1.22 7.61
N LEU A 4 11.29 1.37 6.70
CA LEU A 4 10.96 2.56 5.86
C LEU A 4 9.57 3.20 6.05
N VAL A 5 9.43 4.52 5.84
CA VAL A 5 8.18 5.31 6.02
C VAL A 5 7.75 5.95 4.69
N LEU A 6 6.60 5.53 4.14
CA LEU A 6 5.95 6.15 2.98
C LEU A 6 5.23 7.45 3.37
N ALA A 7 5.94 8.59 3.37
CA ALA A 7 5.34 9.89 3.64
C ALA A 7 4.79 10.52 2.34
N GLY A 8 3.46 10.54 2.22
CA GLY A 8 2.79 11.04 1.02
C GLY A 8 1.47 11.73 1.26
N SER A 9 1.52 13.03 1.58
CA SER A 9 0.84 14.13 0.86
C SER A 9 0.85 15.38 1.74
N THR A 10 1.29 16.49 1.19
CA THR A 10 1.41 17.79 1.86
C THR A 10 0.08 18.30 2.40
N ILE A 11 -0.09 18.27 3.71
CA ILE A 11 -0.63 19.40 4.49
C ILE A 11 0.48 19.80 5.45
N ALA A 12 1.11 20.95 5.21
CA ALA A 12 2.00 21.55 6.19
C ALA A 12 1.14 22.14 7.32
N ILE A 13 0.85 21.33 8.33
CA ILE A 13 0.72 21.83 9.71
C ILE A 13 2.06 21.54 10.36
N ALA A 14 2.80 22.59 10.67
CA ALA A 14 4.03 22.52 11.45
C ALA A 14 3.72 21.99 12.86
N ALA A 15 3.62 20.67 13.02
CA ALA A 15 3.48 20.00 14.31
C ALA A 15 3.92 18.51 14.24
N ALA A 16 5.01 18.20 13.52
CA ALA A 16 5.54 16.83 13.47
C ALA A 16 7.06 16.76 13.71
N THR A 17 7.65 17.76 14.37
CA THR A 17 9.03 17.69 14.91
C THR A 17 9.08 17.13 16.34
N ALA A 18 7.95 16.69 16.90
CA ALA A 18 7.82 16.30 18.31
C ALA A 18 7.77 14.78 18.57
N TRP A 19 8.30 13.93 17.69
CA TRP A 19 8.36 12.47 17.92
C TRP A 19 9.78 11.91 18.10
N LEU A 20 10.80 12.78 18.13
CA LEU A 20 12.15 12.39 18.56
C LEU A 20 12.22 12.36 20.10
N SER A 21 11.40 11.50 20.72
CA SER A 21 11.63 11.13 22.11
C SER A 21 12.74 10.08 22.15
N ALA A 22 13.62 10.18 23.15
CA ALA A 22 14.76 9.27 23.37
C ALA A 22 14.37 7.80 23.67
N THR A 23 13.09 7.44 23.48
CA THR A 23 12.48 6.14 23.78
C THR A 23 11.94 5.41 22.53
N ALA A 24 12.13 5.92 21.32
CA ALA A 24 11.61 5.27 20.10
C ALA A 24 12.36 3.95 19.79
N PRO A 25 11.67 2.80 19.64
CA PRO A 25 12.30 1.49 19.44
C PRO A 25 12.98 1.32 18.07
N TYR A 26 12.74 2.23 17.11
CA TYR A 26 13.23 2.14 15.74
C TYR A 26 14.11 3.35 15.38
N ARG A 27 15.27 3.09 14.76
CA ARG A 27 16.34 4.10 14.59
C ARG A 27 16.21 5.00 13.36
N ALA A 28 15.60 4.53 12.26
CA ALA A 28 15.51 5.29 11.01
C ALA A 28 14.54 4.66 9.99
N ALA A 29 14.04 5.47 9.05
CA ALA A 29 13.33 5.06 7.83
C ALA A 29 14.32 4.54 6.75
N LEU A 30 14.00 3.48 5.98
CA LEU A 30 14.87 3.00 4.87
C LEU A 30 14.52 3.51 3.51
N GLY A 31 13.65 4.49 3.49
CA GLY A 31 13.00 4.89 2.29
C GLY A 31 11.58 5.27 2.57
N ALA A 32 11.03 5.79 1.50
CA ALA A 32 9.66 6.17 1.38
C ALA A 32 9.27 5.92 -0.06
N TYR A 33 7.98 5.89 -0.30
CA TYR A 33 7.42 6.09 -1.62
C TYR A 33 6.08 6.82 -1.41
N THR A 34 5.54 7.38 -2.48
CA THR A 34 4.26 8.08 -2.41
C THR A 34 3.60 7.96 -3.75
N THR A 35 2.28 7.77 -3.71
CA THR A 35 1.45 7.80 -4.89
C THR A 35 0.35 8.80 -4.68
N ASP A 36 0.10 9.63 -5.68
CA ASP A 36 -0.96 10.63 -5.62
C ASP A 36 -2.35 9.98 -5.66
N LEU A 37 -3.27 10.52 -4.87
CA LEU A 37 -4.67 10.15 -4.84
C LEU A 37 -5.57 11.10 -5.62
N ALA A 38 -5.07 12.22 -6.16
CA ALA A 38 -5.84 13.26 -6.85
C ALA A 38 -6.86 12.72 -7.86
N ALA A 39 -6.44 11.75 -8.69
CA ALA A 39 -7.29 11.11 -9.70
C ALA A 39 -8.23 10.00 -9.16
N ARG A 40 -8.26 9.76 -7.84
CA ARG A 40 -9.09 8.72 -7.20
C ARG A 40 -10.45 9.26 -6.83
N THR A 41 -11.47 8.45 -7.08
CA THR A 41 -12.84 8.73 -6.63
C THR A 41 -12.93 8.69 -5.11
N PRO A 42 -13.95 9.31 -4.50
CA PRO A 42 -14.18 9.22 -3.06
C PRO A 42 -14.18 7.77 -2.54
N ASP A 43 -14.87 6.86 -3.22
CA ASP A 43 -14.96 5.44 -2.82
C ASP A 43 -13.61 4.71 -2.90
N GLN A 44 -12.78 5.00 -3.92
CA GLN A 44 -11.43 4.46 -3.99
C GLN A 44 -10.57 4.95 -2.82
N ARG A 45 -10.73 6.21 -2.40
CA ARG A 45 -10.00 6.77 -1.27
C ARG A 45 -10.42 6.11 0.05
N ILE A 46 -11.71 5.82 0.25
CA ILE A 46 -12.18 5.04 1.41
C ILE A 46 -11.46 3.69 1.47
N ASN A 47 -11.46 2.94 0.36
CA ASN A 47 -10.80 1.64 0.29
C ASN A 47 -9.29 1.72 0.53
N ILE A 48 -8.64 2.77 0.02
CA ILE A 48 -7.20 3.02 0.19
C ILE A 48 -6.88 3.34 1.65
N VAL A 49 -7.67 4.18 2.31
CA VAL A 49 -7.51 4.49 3.74
C VAL A 49 -7.70 3.24 4.58
N GLU A 50 -8.76 2.46 4.32
CA GLU A 50 -9.05 1.22 5.04
C GLU A 50 -7.91 0.19 4.89
N ALA A 51 -7.43 -0.02 3.66
CA ALA A 51 -6.31 -0.93 3.42
C ALA A 51 -5.01 -0.42 4.06
N SER A 52 -4.73 0.88 3.99
CA SER A 52 -3.51 1.46 4.57
C SER A 52 -3.53 1.38 6.09
N GLY A 53 -4.67 1.66 6.74
CA GLY A 53 -4.80 1.54 8.20
C GLY A 53 -4.57 0.13 8.72
N ARG A 54 -4.85 -0.91 7.92
CA ARG A 54 -4.55 -2.30 8.29
C ARG A 54 -3.07 -2.65 8.18
N LEU A 55 -2.35 -1.96 7.31
CA LEU A 55 -0.91 -2.13 7.13
C LEU A 55 -0.11 -1.29 8.13
N ASP A 56 -0.71 -0.21 8.62
CA ASP A 56 -0.06 0.68 9.56
C ASP A 56 0.35 -0.07 10.85
N GLY A 57 1.55 0.26 11.33
CA GLY A 57 2.17 -0.41 12.47
C GLY A 57 2.49 -1.90 12.26
N ALA A 58 2.48 -2.43 11.03
CA ALA A 58 2.88 -3.81 10.79
C ALA A 58 4.37 -4.01 11.09
N GLU A 59 4.65 -4.98 11.96
CA GLU A 59 6.00 -5.43 12.28
C GLU A 59 6.31 -6.72 11.50
N ILE A 60 7.53 -6.82 10.98
CA ILE A 60 8.01 -7.98 10.23
C ILE A 60 9.28 -8.44 10.93
N ASP A 61 9.21 -9.61 11.56
CA ASP A 61 10.33 -10.19 12.27
C ASP A 61 11.49 -10.51 11.32
N PRO A 62 12.75 -10.51 11.81
CA PRO A 62 13.88 -10.96 11.02
C PRO A 62 13.66 -12.36 10.44
N GLY A 63 13.76 -12.48 9.10
CA GLY A 63 13.55 -13.74 8.38
C GLY A 63 12.08 -14.09 8.11
N ALA A 64 11.12 -13.31 8.62
CA ALA A 64 9.72 -13.48 8.26
C ALA A 64 9.39 -12.85 6.91
N THR A 65 8.38 -13.40 6.24
CA THR A 65 7.84 -12.86 4.98
C THR A 65 6.58 -12.05 5.28
N PHE A 66 6.53 -10.83 4.77
CA PHE A 66 5.32 -10.01 4.79
C PHE A 66 4.30 -10.57 3.80
N SER A 67 3.01 -10.44 4.09
CA SER A 67 1.94 -10.72 3.12
C SER A 67 0.89 -9.63 3.20
N PHE A 68 0.69 -8.94 2.07
CA PHE A 68 -0.30 -7.88 1.97
C PHE A 68 -1.71 -8.42 2.23
N ASN A 69 -2.04 -9.57 1.65
CA ASN A 69 -3.34 -10.20 1.84
C ASN A 69 -3.54 -10.80 3.22
N ALA A 70 -2.51 -11.36 3.87
CA ALA A 70 -2.63 -11.84 5.24
C ALA A 70 -2.95 -10.68 6.19
N ARG A 71 -2.36 -9.51 5.96
CA ARG A 71 -2.54 -8.35 6.82
C ARG A 71 -3.86 -7.61 6.57
N VAL A 72 -4.18 -7.32 5.31
CA VAL A 72 -5.40 -6.57 4.97
C VAL A 72 -6.65 -7.46 4.99
N GLY A 73 -6.51 -8.74 4.65
CA GLY A 73 -7.59 -9.73 4.64
C GLY A 73 -8.59 -9.55 3.49
N PRO A 74 -9.77 -10.20 3.55
CA PRO A 74 -10.77 -10.09 2.49
C PRO A 74 -11.35 -8.66 2.41
N ARG A 75 -11.68 -8.25 1.18
CA ARG A 75 -12.24 -6.92 0.87
C ARG A 75 -13.76 -7.06 0.77
N THR A 76 -14.45 -6.76 1.86
CA THR A 76 -15.90 -6.92 2.00
C THR A 76 -16.51 -5.69 2.65
N GLU A 77 -17.79 -5.42 2.38
CA GLU A 77 -18.52 -4.29 2.98
C GLU A 77 -18.56 -4.31 4.52
N PRO A 78 -18.78 -5.46 5.20
CA PRO A 78 -18.71 -5.53 6.66
C PRO A 78 -17.32 -5.22 7.23
N ARG A 79 -16.29 -5.19 6.38
CA ARG A 79 -14.91 -4.86 6.72
C ARG A 79 -14.56 -3.43 6.28
N GLY A 80 -15.54 -2.57 6.06
CA GLY A 80 -15.32 -1.15 5.74
C GLY A 80 -14.91 -0.85 4.30
N PHE A 81 -14.83 -1.87 3.43
CA PHE A 81 -14.56 -1.65 2.01
C PHE A 81 -15.83 -1.34 1.25
N VAL A 82 -15.77 -0.43 0.29
CA VAL A 82 -16.91 -0.02 -0.53
C VAL A 82 -16.71 -0.41 -1.98
N ALA A 83 -17.82 -0.53 -2.72
CA ALA A 83 -17.79 -0.70 -4.17
C ALA A 83 -17.16 0.54 -4.82
N ALA A 84 -16.11 0.34 -5.60
CA ALA A 84 -15.40 1.43 -6.27
C ALA A 84 -14.92 0.98 -7.65
N PRO A 85 -14.59 1.92 -8.55
CA PRO A 85 -14.02 1.58 -9.84
C PRO A 85 -12.74 0.75 -9.69
N ALA A 86 -12.80 -0.44 -10.26
CA ALA A 86 -11.70 -1.36 -10.47
C ALA A 86 -11.60 -1.65 -11.97
N TYR A 87 -10.49 -2.23 -12.36
CA TYR A 87 -10.29 -2.69 -13.72
C TYR A 87 -9.99 -4.18 -13.66
N LEU A 88 -10.73 -4.94 -14.43
CA LEU A 88 -10.59 -6.38 -14.57
C LEU A 88 -10.62 -6.67 -16.07
N GLU A 89 -9.60 -7.35 -16.59
CA GLU A 89 -9.51 -7.74 -18.00
C GLU A 89 -9.67 -6.54 -18.97
N GLY A 90 -9.03 -5.42 -18.65
CA GLY A 90 -9.11 -4.18 -19.43
C GLY A 90 -10.43 -3.40 -19.32
N LEU A 91 -11.46 -3.95 -18.67
CA LEU A 91 -12.76 -3.29 -18.50
C LEU A 91 -12.90 -2.65 -17.12
N ARG A 92 -13.54 -1.49 -17.07
CA ARG A 92 -13.83 -0.77 -15.82
C ARG A 92 -15.11 -1.32 -15.20
N HIS A 93 -15.00 -1.94 -14.03
CA HIS A 93 -16.12 -2.50 -13.28
C HIS A 93 -16.15 -1.92 -11.85
N ALA A 94 -17.32 -1.85 -11.24
CA ALA A 94 -17.39 -1.61 -9.80
C ALA A 94 -17.05 -2.92 -9.06
N SER A 95 -16.12 -2.84 -8.11
CA SER A 95 -15.77 -3.97 -7.23
C SER A 95 -15.56 -3.46 -5.81
N VAL A 96 -15.99 -4.23 -4.82
CA VAL A 96 -15.66 -3.96 -3.42
C VAL A 96 -14.13 -3.99 -3.25
N GLY A 97 -13.57 -2.94 -2.66
CA GLY A 97 -12.11 -2.79 -2.55
C GLY A 97 -11.43 -2.24 -3.82
N GLY A 98 -12.18 -1.72 -4.79
CA GLY A 98 -11.62 -1.08 -5.97
C GLY A 98 -10.61 0.03 -5.60
N GLY A 99 -9.44 0.01 -6.25
CA GLY A 99 -8.33 0.95 -6.01
C GLY A 99 -7.21 0.42 -5.11
N ILE A 100 -7.39 -0.71 -4.43
CA ILE A 100 -6.41 -1.23 -3.44
C ILE A 100 -5.05 -1.59 -4.04
N CYS A 101 -4.97 -1.98 -5.31
CA CYS A 101 -3.68 -2.27 -5.96
C CYS A 101 -2.73 -1.07 -5.96
N GLN A 102 -3.23 0.16 -5.78
CA GLN A 102 -2.37 1.32 -5.57
C GLN A 102 -1.61 1.21 -4.26
N VAL A 103 -2.24 0.75 -3.17
CA VAL A 103 -1.59 0.60 -1.86
C VAL A 103 -0.50 -0.47 -1.91
N SER A 104 -0.76 -1.60 -2.56
CA SER A 104 0.28 -2.63 -2.76
C SER A 104 1.41 -2.13 -3.67
N SER A 105 1.11 -1.38 -4.72
CA SER A 105 2.15 -0.76 -5.57
C SER A 105 3.00 0.24 -4.77
N THR A 106 2.38 1.03 -3.89
CA THR A 106 3.08 1.94 -2.99
C THR A 106 3.99 1.16 -2.04
N ALA A 107 3.48 0.13 -1.36
CA ALA A 107 4.26 -0.72 -0.47
C ALA A 107 5.40 -1.45 -1.19
N TYR A 108 5.18 -1.91 -2.41
CA TYR A 108 6.19 -2.55 -3.26
C TYR A 108 7.34 -1.59 -3.59
N ASN A 109 7.05 -0.37 -4.04
CA ASN A 109 8.10 0.61 -4.33
C ASN A 109 8.84 1.02 -3.07
N ALA A 110 8.13 1.13 -1.96
CA ALA A 110 8.76 1.31 -0.67
C ALA A 110 9.78 0.20 -0.40
N ALA A 111 9.35 -1.05 -0.57
CA ALA A 111 10.18 -2.20 -0.33
C ALA A 111 11.45 -2.22 -1.19
N LEU A 112 11.32 -1.80 -2.46
CA LEU A 112 12.45 -1.63 -3.37
C LEU A 112 13.42 -0.53 -2.93
N VAL A 113 12.92 0.65 -2.55
CA VAL A 113 13.78 1.74 -2.04
C VAL A 113 14.54 1.31 -0.79
N ALA A 114 13.88 0.51 0.06
CA ALA A 114 14.47 -0.08 1.25
C ALA A 114 15.46 -1.23 0.98
N GLY A 115 15.64 -1.64 -0.27
CA GLY A 115 16.55 -2.71 -0.67
C GLY A 115 16.16 -4.08 -0.13
N LEU A 116 14.89 -4.32 0.16
CA LEU A 116 14.46 -5.63 0.65
C LEU A 116 14.11 -6.59 -0.49
N PRO A 117 14.28 -7.90 -0.24
CA PRO A 117 13.84 -8.91 -1.19
C PRO A 117 12.32 -8.86 -1.38
N ILE A 118 11.89 -9.13 -2.61
CA ILE A 118 10.49 -9.31 -2.98
C ILE A 118 10.32 -10.78 -3.33
N HIS A 119 9.54 -11.50 -2.53
CA HIS A 119 9.29 -12.93 -2.70
C HIS A 119 8.18 -13.18 -3.73
N GLN A 120 7.15 -12.35 -3.74
CA GLN A 120 6.03 -12.45 -4.67
C GLN A 120 5.58 -11.08 -5.15
N ARG A 121 5.47 -10.95 -6.48
CA ARG A 121 4.87 -9.79 -7.13
C ARG A 121 4.16 -10.25 -8.39
N VAL A 122 2.92 -9.79 -8.58
CA VAL A 122 2.18 -9.93 -9.83
C VAL A 122 2.01 -8.55 -10.44
N ALA A 123 2.40 -8.37 -11.70
CA ALA A 123 2.15 -7.13 -12.43
C ALA A 123 0.67 -7.04 -12.88
N HIS A 124 0.18 -5.84 -13.14
CA HIS A 124 -1.07 -5.64 -13.85
C HIS A 124 -0.90 -6.07 -15.31
N ASP A 125 -2.00 -6.47 -15.94
CA ASP A 125 -2.11 -6.79 -17.36
C ASP A 125 -1.95 -5.56 -18.29
N ARG A 126 -1.86 -4.36 -17.71
CA ARG A 126 -1.75 -3.08 -18.41
C ARG A 126 -1.05 -2.04 -17.54
N LEU A 127 -0.59 -0.97 -18.17
CA LEU A 127 -0.02 0.17 -17.46
C LEU A 127 -1.05 0.82 -16.52
N VAL A 128 -0.61 1.07 -15.30
CA VAL A 128 -1.37 1.83 -14.30
C VAL A 128 -0.78 3.22 -14.14
N ARG A 129 -1.64 4.23 -13.95
CA ARG A 129 -1.20 5.63 -13.84
C ARG A 129 -0.64 6.00 -12.46
N SER A 130 -0.84 5.17 -11.45
CA SER A 130 -0.45 5.48 -10.06
C SER A 130 1.04 5.36 -9.81
N VAL A 131 1.79 4.67 -10.67
CA VAL A 131 3.22 4.39 -10.53
C VAL A 131 3.86 4.31 -11.92
N ALA A 132 5.19 4.36 -11.99
CA ALA A 132 5.92 4.20 -13.25
C ALA A 132 5.73 2.78 -13.86
N PRO A 133 5.94 2.61 -15.18
CA PRO A 133 5.91 1.29 -15.80
C PRO A 133 6.82 0.27 -15.09
N GLY A 134 6.28 -0.91 -14.78
CA GLY A 134 7.00 -1.97 -14.07
C GLY A 134 7.12 -1.79 -12.56
N ALA A 135 6.65 -0.65 -12.02
CA ALA A 135 6.66 -0.33 -10.60
C ALA A 135 5.35 -0.73 -9.88
N ASP A 136 4.51 -1.54 -10.50
CA ASP A 136 3.19 -1.88 -10.02
C ASP A 136 3.14 -3.28 -9.39
N ALA A 137 2.25 -3.45 -8.42
CA ALA A 137 1.97 -4.73 -7.77
C ALA A 137 0.47 -4.94 -7.61
N THR A 138 -0.07 -5.95 -8.29
CA THR A 138 -1.47 -6.39 -8.21
C THR A 138 -1.68 -7.25 -6.98
N VAL A 139 -2.84 -7.08 -6.34
CA VAL A 139 -3.29 -7.92 -5.24
C VAL A 139 -4.75 -8.32 -5.47
N TRP A 140 -5.05 -9.58 -5.23
CA TRP A 140 -6.38 -10.15 -5.20
C TRP A 140 -6.40 -11.17 -4.07
N TYR A 141 -7.19 -10.90 -3.03
CA TYR A 141 -7.33 -11.79 -1.88
C TYR A 141 -7.61 -13.24 -2.32
N GLY A 142 -6.73 -14.17 -1.92
CA GLY A 142 -6.80 -15.59 -2.27
C GLY A 142 -6.26 -15.97 -3.65
N LYS A 143 -5.80 -15.02 -4.48
CA LYS A 143 -5.28 -15.31 -5.84
C LYS A 143 -3.91 -14.68 -6.15
N ALA A 144 -3.71 -13.41 -5.79
CA ALA A 144 -2.47 -12.68 -6.08
C ALA A 144 -2.08 -11.85 -4.86
N ASP A 145 -0.81 -11.93 -4.45
CA ASP A 145 -0.30 -11.23 -3.27
C ASP A 145 0.98 -10.46 -3.58
N LEU A 146 1.32 -9.56 -2.66
CA LEU A 146 2.62 -8.94 -2.54
C LEU A 146 3.29 -9.48 -1.27
N ALA A 147 4.45 -10.13 -1.44
CA ALA A 147 5.23 -10.74 -0.37
C ALA A 147 6.73 -10.47 -0.52
#